data_AF-A0A531LFB4-F1
#
_entry.id   AF-A0A531LFB4-F1
#
_cell.length_a   1.000
_cell.length_b   1.000
_cell.length_c   1.000
_cell.angle_alpha   90.00
_cell.angle_beta   90.00
_cell.angle_gamma   90.00
#
_symmetry.space_group_name_H-M   'P 1'
#
loop_
_entity.id
_entity.type
_entity.pdbx_description
1 polymer ?
#
loop_
_entity_poly.entity_id
_entity_poly.type
_entity_poly.pdbx_seq_one_letter_code
_entity_poly.pdbx_strand_id
1 'polypeptide(L)'
;MQFALRLVKWLLGLAVLAVAALAAWLYSAPPELIRVGSGYTAKIVCSNVFIAGRDADQVLAVDVQAPGHPLLRLMRVSVDREQGTVWAGLFGVFGNSVAAVRDGLG
;
A
#
# COMPACT_ATOMS: atom_id res chain seq x y z
N MET A 1 39.39 -16.85 8.59
CA MET A 1 38.54 -15.77 9.14
C MET A 1 38.29 -14.63 8.14
N GLN A 2 39.32 -14.05 7.49
CA GLN A 2 39.14 -12.93 6.56
C GLN A 2 38.31 -13.23 5.29
N PHE A 3 38.45 -14.44 4.73
CA PHE A 3 37.65 -14.88 3.58
C PHE A 3 36.15 -14.95 3.88
N ALA A 4 35.78 -15.50 5.04
CA ALA A 4 34.39 -15.60 5.48
C ALA A 4 33.76 -14.21 5.68
N LEU A 5 34.50 -13.27 6.32
CA LEU A 5 34.03 -11.89 6.49
C LEU A 5 33.84 -11.15 5.16
N ARG A 6 34.74 -11.37 4.19
CA ARG A 6 34.60 -10.81 2.84
C ARG A 6 33.38 -11.38 2.13
N LEU A 7 33.15 -12.70 2.21
CA LEU A 7 32.00 -13.34 1.60
C LEU A 7 30.68 -12.81 2.18
N VAL A 8 30.59 -12.71 3.52
CA VAL A 8 29.41 -12.14 4.20
C VAL A 8 29.15 -10.70 3.75
N LYS A 9 30.21 -9.87 3.66
CA LYS A 9 30.08 -8.49 3.18
C LYS A 9 29.53 -8.42 1.75
N TRP A 10 30.01 -9.27 0.85
CA TRP A 10 29.52 -9.35 -0.52
C TRP A 10 28.06 -9.82 -0.59
N LEU A 11 27.70 -10.85 0.19
CA LEU A 11 26.32 -11.34 0.26
C LEU A 11 25.37 -10.28 0.80
N LEU A 12 25.77 -9.54 1.84
CA LEU A 12 24.99 -8.43 2.37
C LEU A 12 24.82 -7.32 1.33
N GLY A 13 25.89 -6.96 0.62
CA GLY A 13 25.85 -5.98 -0.46
C GLY A 13 24.90 -6.40 -1.58
N LEU A 14 24.96 -7.68 -1.99
CA LEU A 14 24.08 -8.24 -3.02
C LEU A 14 22.62 -8.26 -2.55
N ALA A 15 22.35 -8.61 -1.30
CA ALA A 15 21.00 -8.60 -0.74
C ALA A 15 20.40 -7.18 -0.72
N VAL A 16 21.18 -6.18 -0.30
CA VAL A 16 20.75 -4.78 -0.32
C VAL A 16 20.46 -4.31 -1.76
N LEU A 17 21.34 -4.65 -2.71
CA LEU A 17 21.14 -4.32 -4.13
C LEU A 17 19.86 -4.95 -4.67
N ALA A 18 19.60 -6.22 -4.35
CA ALA A 18 18.41 -6.93 -4.78
C ALA A 18 17.12 -6.30 -4.24
N VAL A 19 17.09 -5.93 -2.95
CA VAL A 19 15.95 -5.24 -2.33
C VAL A 19 15.73 -3.87 -2.96
N ALA A 20 16.79 -3.10 -3.20
CA ALA A 20 16.70 -1.79 -3.84
C ALA A 20 16.15 -1.89 -5.28
N ALA A 21 16.64 -2.86 -6.05
CA ALA A 21 16.15 -3.12 -7.40
C ALA A 21 14.67 -3.54 -7.40
N LEU A 22 14.26 -4.42 -6.47
CA LEU A 22 12.87 -4.83 -6.30
C LEU A 22 11.96 -3.65 -5.95
N ALA A 23 12.37 -2.80 -5.00
CA ALA A 23 11.62 -1.60 -4.62
C ALA A 23 11.50 -0.61 -5.79
N ALA A 24 12.58 -0.37 -6.53
CA ALA A 24 12.58 0.50 -7.70
C ALA A 24 11.64 -0.02 -8.80
N TRP A 25 11.64 -1.34 -9.05
CA TRP A 25 10.73 -1.98 -9.98
C TRP A 25 9.26 -1.87 -9.52
N LEU A 26 8.97 -2.18 -8.26
CA LEU A 26 7.61 -2.05 -7.70
C LEU A 26 7.10 -0.61 -7.72
N TYR A 27 7.98 0.38 -7.56
CA TYR A 27 7.62 1.79 -7.64
C TYR A 27 7.29 2.23 -9.06
N SER A 28 8.12 1.82 -10.02
CA SER A 28 8.02 2.29 -11.41
C SER A 28 7.01 1.49 -12.24
N ALA A 29 6.87 0.20 -11.96
CA ALA A 29 6.04 -0.74 -12.70
C ALA A 29 5.36 -1.74 -11.74
N PRO A 30 4.49 -1.26 -10.83
CA PRO A 30 3.78 -2.13 -9.89
C PRO A 30 2.89 -3.13 -10.65
N PRO A 31 2.93 -4.43 -10.30
CA PRO A 31 2.00 -5.42 -10.81
C PRO A 31 0.52 -5.00 -10.68
N GLU A 32 -0.30 -5.40 -11.66
CA GLU A 32 -1.74 -5.07 -11.70
C GLU A 32 -2.47 -5.43 -10.41
N LEU A 33 -2.15 -6.57 -9.79
CA LEU A 33 -2.79 -7.01 -8.56
C LEU A 33 -2.56 -6.03 -7.39
N ILE A 34 -1.39 -5.39 -7.32
CA ILE A 34 -1.12 -4.36 -6.31
C ILE A 34 -2.00 -3.14 -6.59
N ARG A 35 -2.08 -2.69 -7.84
CA ARG A 35 -2.93 -1.55 -8.23
C ARG A 35 -4.41 -1.81 -7.95
N VAL A 36 -4.89 -3.02 -8.24
CA VAL A 36 -6.27 -3.43 -7.92
C VAL A 36 -6.49 -3.41 -6.40
N GLY A 37 -5.56 -3.96 -5.62
CA GLY A 37 -5.62 -3.93 -4.15
C GLY A 37 -5.61 -2.51 -3.58
N SER A 38 -4.78 -1.62 -4.12
CA SER A 38 -4.75 -0.21 -3.75
C SER A 38 -6.06 0.50 -4.10
N GLY A 39 -6.58 0.31 -5.32
CA GLY A 39 -7.86 0.90 -5.74
C GLY A 39 -9.04 0.42 -4.90
N TYR A 40 -9.09 -0.88 -4.62
CA TYR A 40 -10.05 -1.49 -3.68
C TYR A 40 -9.95 -0.84 -2.30
N THR A 41 -8.74 -0.77 -1.74
CA THR A 41 -8.50 -0.18 -0.42
C THR A 41 -8.94 1.28 -0.36
N ALA A 42 -8.51 2.08 -1.35
CA ALA A 42 -8.88 3.49 -1.44
C ALA A 42 -10.40 3.68 -1.51
N LYS A 43 -11.10 2.91 -2.35
CA LYS A 43 -12.57 3.03 -2.49
C LYS A 43 -13.30 2.60 -1.22
N ILE A 44 -12.94 1.46 -0.63
CA ILE A 44 -13.58 0.95 0.60
C ILE A 44 -13.43 1.94 1.75
N VAL A 45 -12.22 2.48 1.96
CA VAL A 45 -11.98 3.48 3.01
C VAL A 45 -12.70 4.79 2.68
N CYS A 46 -12.62 5.28 1.43
CA CYS A 46 -13.26 6.53 1.02
C CYS A 46 -14.78 6.52 1.25
N SER A 47 -15.48 5.48 0.81
CA SER A 47 -16.94 5.43 0.99
C SER A 47 -17.31 5.30 2.46
N ASN A 48 -16.60 4.47 3.23
CA ASN A 48 -16.93 4.30 4.64
C ASN A 48 -16.61 5.55 5.47
N VAL A 49 -15.56 6.29 5.15
CA VAL A 49 -15.20 7.53 5.87
C VAL A 49 -16.12 8.67 5.50
N PHE A 50 -16.29 8.97 4.21
CA PHE A 50 -16.99 10.17 3.76
C PHE A 50 -18.50 10.00 3.64
N ILE A 51 -18.98 8.79 3.37
CA ILE A 51 -20.42 8.52 3.23
C ILE A 51 -20.98 7.90 4.52
N ALA A 52 -20.32 6.87 5.05
CA ALA A 52 -20.81 6.17 6.25
C ALA A 52 -20.31 6.77 7.58
N GLY A 53 -19.44 7.79 7.55
CA GLY A 53 -18.95 8.47 8.76
C GLY A 53 -18.09 7.61 9.69
N ARG A 54 -17.50 6.52 9.19
CA ARG A 54 -16.70 5.57 9.97
C ARG A 54 -15.25 6.06 10.12
N ASP A 55 -14.58 5.55 11.15
CA ASP A 55 -13.15 5.78 11.36
C ASP A 55 -12.30 5.07 10.28
N ALA A 56 -11.27 5.76 9.78
CA ALA A 56 -10.47 5.26 8.67
C ALA A 56 -9.61 4.06 9.06
N ASP A 57 -8.99 4.11 10.25
CA ASP A 57 -8.11 3.05 10.73
C ASP A 57 -8.90 1.79 11.08
N GLN A 58 -10.09 1.97 11.66
CA GLN A 58 -11.02 0.87 11.90
C GLN A 58 -11.43 0.20 10.58
N VAL A 59 -11.86 0.97 9.57
CA VAL A 59 -12.26 0.42 8.26
C VAL A 59 -11.10 -0.31 7.59
N LEU A 60 -9.90 0.28 7.60
CA LEU A 60 -8.71 -0.38 7.08
C LEU A 60 -8.48 -1.72 7.78
N ALA A 61 -8.54 -1.76 9.12
CA ALA A 61 -8.29 -2.98 9.88
C ALA A 61 -9.34 -4.07 9.66
N VAL A 62 -10.63 -3.71 9.67
CA VAL A 62 -11.72 -4.71 9.73
C VAL A 62 -12.36 -5.03 8.38
N ASP A 63 -12.34 -4.11 7.41
CA ASP A 63 -12.98 -4.32 6.12
C ASP A 63 -11.97 -4.63 5.01
N VAL A 64 -10.76 -4.09 5.12
CA VAL A 64 -9.69 -4.31 4.13
C VAL A 64 -8.69 -5.37 4.61
N GLN A 65 -8.21 -5.26 5.85
CA GLN A 65 -7.12 -6.09 6.39
C GLN A 65 -7.60 -7.30 7.19
N ALA A 66 -8.91 -7.56 7.20
CA ALA A 66 -9.49 -8.77 7.79
C ALA A 66 -8.78 -10.04 7.27
N PRO A 67 -8.83 -11.15 8.04
CA PRO A 67 -8.27 -12.43 7.61
C PRO A 67 -8.80 -12.82 6.22
N GLY A 68 -7.87 -12.97 5.27
CA GLY A 68 -8.17 -13.13 3.86
C GLY A 68 -6.88 -13.10 3.06
N HIS A 69 -6.76 -12.17 2.12
CA HIS A 69 -5.58 -12.06 1.26
C HIS A 69 -4.42 -11.32 1.96
N PRO A 70 -3.24 -11.94 2.17
CA PRO A 70 -2.15 -11.35 2.96
C PRO A 70 -1.64 -9.99 2.46
N LEU A 71 -1.70 -9.76 1.14
CA LEU A 71 -1.32 -8.49 0.52
C LEU A 71 -2.06 -7.29 1.11
N LEU A 72 -3.34 -7.44 1.47
CA LEU A 72 -4.14 -6.33 1.98
C LEU A 72 -3.64 -5.84 3.35
N ARG A 73 -3.07 -6.72 4.17
CA ARG A 73 -2.47 -6.37 5.49
C ARG A 73 -1.31 -5.39 5.39
N LEU A 74 -0.71 -5.28 4.20
CA LEU A 74 0.42 -4.41 3.93
C LEU A 74 -0.02 -3.07 3.31
N MET A 75 -1.32 -2.92 3.00
CA MET A 75 -1.87 -1.67 2.49
C MET A 75 -1.85 -0.59 3.58
N ARG A 76 -1.57 0.64 3.16
CA ARG A 76 -1.66 1.83 3.99
C ARG A 76 -2.55 2.84 3.29
N VAL A 77 -3.20 3.69 4.08
CA VAL A 77 -4.07 4.76 3.57
C VAL A 77 -3.65 6.12 4.11
N SER A 78 -3.93 7.15 3.32
CA SER A 78 -3.88 8.55 3.73
C SER A 78 -5.22 9.18 3.37
N VAL A 79 -5.89 9.75 4.35
CA VAL A 79 -7.20 10.38 4.19
C VAL A 79 -7.04 11.89 4.26
N ASP A 80 -7.35 12.57 3.16
CA ASP A 80 -7.47 14.02 3.13
C ASP A 80 -8.94 14.40 3.29
N ARG A 81 -9.29 14.84 4.50
CA ARG A 81 -10.67 15.20 4.85
C ARG A 81 -11.10 16.54 4.25
N GLU A 82 -10.17 17.43 3.92
CA GLU A 82 -10.48 18.72 3.32
C GLU A 82 -10.83 18.56 1.84
N GLN A 83 -10.05 17.73 1.12
CA GLN A 83 -10.28 17.46 -0.30
C GLN A 83 -11.26 16.30 -0.55
N GLY A 84 -11.66 15.57 0.49
CA GLY A 84 -12.54 14.43 0.35
C GLY A 84 -11.90 13.26 -0.42
N THR A 85 -10.58 13.06 -0.26
CA THR A 85 -9.83 12.03 -0.99
C THR A 85 -9.17 11.01 -0.08
N VAL A 86 -9.04 9.79 -0.57
CA VAL A 86 -8.27 8.72 0.07
C VAL A 86 -7.26 8.17 -0.91
N TRP A 87 -6.00 8.18 -0.49
CA TRP A 87 -4.89 7.53 -1.17
C TRP A 87 -4.62 6.20 -0.51
N ALA A 88 -4.36 5.16 -1.30
CA ALA A 88 -3.93 3.88 -0.79
C ALA A 88 -2.84 3.28 -1.66
N GLY A 89 -1.95 2.52 -1.02
CA GLY A 89 -0.83 1.85 -1.68
C GLY A 89 -0.26 0.73 -0.83
N LEU A 90 0.40 -0.23 -1.48
CA LEU A 90 1.15 -1.26 -0.78
C LEU A 90 2.34 -0.59 -0.08
N PHE A 91 2.45 -0.81 1.24
CA PHE A 91 3.35 -0.07 2.12
C PHE A 91 3.19 1.48 2.03
N GLY A 92 2.09 1.96 1.47
CA GLY A 92 1.79 3.38 1.27
C GLY A 92 2.48 4.05 0.08
N VAL A 93 3.29 3.32 -0.70
CA VAL A 93 4.10 3.93 -1.77
C VAL A 93 4.03 3.18 -3.10
N PHE A 94 3.75 1.88 -3.11
CA PHE A 94 3.75 1.08 -4.33
C PHE A 94 2.33 0.91 -4.89
N GLY A 95 2.18 1.16 -6.19
CA GLY A 95 0.90 1.01 -6.89
C GLY A 95 -0.19 1.93 -6.34
N ASN A 96 0.15 3.17 -5.99
CA ASN A 96 -0.78 4.12 -5.39
C ASN A 96 -2.05 4.31 -6.25
N SER A 97 -3.19 4.40 -5.58
CA SER A 97 -4.50 4.69 -6.16
C SER A 97 -5.25 5.69 -5.30
N VAL A 98 -6.13 6.46 -5.93
CA VAL A 98 -6.92 7.50 -5.27
C VAL A 98 -8.41 7.27 -5.47
N ALA A 99 -9.19 7.49 -4.41
CA ALA A 99 -10.63 7.60 -4.45
C ALA A 99 -11.04 8.97 -3.91
N ALA A 100 -12.08 9.57 -4.49
CA ALA A 100 -12.59 10.87 -4.08
C ALA A 100 -14.11 10.80 -3.89
N VAL A 101 -14.63 11.38 -2.82
CA VAL A 101 -16.06 11.59 -2.64
C VAL A 101 -16.51 12.72 -3.56
N ARG A 102 -17.66 12.54 -4.21
CA ARG A 102 -18.26 13.54 -5.10
C ARG A 102 -19.77 13.50 -4.92
N ASP A 103 -20.35 14.65 -4.62
CA ASP A 103 -21.79 14.75 -4.42
C ASP A 103 -22.56 14.35 -5.69
N GLY A 104 -23.65 13.60 -5.49
CA GLY A 104 -24.54 13.15 -6.56
C GLY A 104 -24.01 11.99 -7.42
N LEU A 105 -22.84 11.42 -7.12
CA LEU A 105 -22.24 10.31 -7.89
C LEU A 105 -22.21 8.96 -7.16
N GLY A 106 -22.87 8.84 -6.00
CA GLY A 106 -22.85 7.63 -5.16
C GLY A 106 -21.54 7.49 -4.40
#